data_AF-S8CFL2-F1
#
_entry.id   AF-S8CFL2-F1
#
_cell.length_a   1.000
_cell.length_b   1.000
_cell.length_c   1.000
_cell.angle_alpha   90.00
_cell.angle_beta   90.00
_cell.angle_gamma   90.00
#
_symmetry.space_group_name_H-M   'P 1'
#
loop_
_entity.id
_entity.type
_entity.pdbx_description
1 polymer ?
#
loop_
_entity_poly.entity_id
_entity_poly.type
_entity_poly.pdbx_seq_one_letter_code
_entity_poly.pdbx_strand_id
1 'polypeptide(L)'
;MASNGAQLVDPDTKASLEKIKRQLASSSGRNLLQGPLLKRSETLRKWNERWVILDPTTGRMEYKLRRNEAVIKGTITFDANSTITISPVNFQ
;
A
#
# COMPACT_ATOMS: atom_id res chain seq x y z
N MET A 1 -11.40 -17.83 51.41
CA MET A 1 -12.04 -17.42 50.15
C MET A 1 -11.56 -16.02 49.81
N ALA A 2 -10.80 -15.85 48.74
CA ALA A 2 -10.30 -14.55 48.29
C ALA A 2 -10.77 -14.34 46.84
N SER A 3 -11.42 -13.22 46.61
CA SER A 3 -12.16 -12.84 45.40
C SER A 3 -11.27 -12.65 44.18
N ASN A 4 -11.59 -13.35 43.09
CA ASN A 4 -11.07 -13.06 41.75
C ASN A 4 -11.50 -11.63 41.37
N GLY A 5 -10.53 -10.71 41.31
CA GLY A 5 -10.73 -9.37 40.77
C GLY A 5 -10.95 -9.46 39.26
N ALA A 6 -12.20 -9.68 38.84
CA ALA A 6 -12.59 -9.41 37.46
C ALA A 6 -12.45 -7.90 37.25
N GLN A 7 -11.44 -7.50 36.46
CA GLN A 7 -11.32 -6.12 36.00
C GLN A 7 -12.63 -5.78 35.26
N LEU A 8 -13.41 -4.89 35.86
CA LEU A 8 -14.53 -4.23 35.21
C LEU A 8 -13.94 -3.49 34.01
N VAL A 9 -13.97 -4.12 32.84
CA VAL A 9 -13.58 -3.46 31.60
C VAL A 9 -14.57 -2.34 31.40
N ASP A 10 -14.14 -1.15 31.76
CA ASP A 10 -14.87 0.11 31.69
C ASP A 10 -15.58 0.21 30.34
N PRO A 11 -16.90 0.47 30.30
CA PRO A 11 -17.65 0.65 29.05
C PRO A 11 -16.96 1.62 28.08
N ASP A 12 -16.25 2.62 28.59
CA ASP A 12 -15.49 3.59 27.78
C ASP A 12 -14.26 2.96 27.12
N THR A 13 -13.63 2.00 27.80
CA THR A 13 -12.52 1.21 27.23
C THR A 13 -13.03 0.30 26.11
N LYS A 14 -14.22 -0.30 26.26
CA LYS A 14 -14.83 -1.12 25.18
C LYS A 14 -15.20 -0.27 23.97
N ALA A 15 -15.79 0.91 24.18
CA ALA A 15 -16.12 1.85 23.11
C ALA A 15 -14.86 2.32 22.37
N SER A 16 -13.78 2.60 23.10
CA SER A 16 -12.49 2.99 22.54
C SER A 16 -11.86 1.87 21.71
N LEU A 17 -11.89 0.62 22.19
CA LEU A 17 -11.41 -0.54 21.45
C LEU A 17 -12.20 -0.78 20.17
N GLU A 18 -13.54 -0.66 20.22
CA GLU A 18 -14.39 -0.78 19.03
C GLU A 18 -14.15 0.35 18.02
N LYS A 19 -13.88 1.57 18.49
CA LYS A 19 -13.48 2.70 17.64
C LYS A 19 -12.14 2.43 16.95
N ILE A 20 -11.15 1.93 17.68
CA ILE A 20 -9.83 1.56 17.14
C ILE A 20 -9.97 0.44 16.11
N LYS A 21 -10.74 -0.62 16.39
CA LYS A 21 -11.01 -1.71 15.45
C LYS A 21 -11.67 -1.19 14.17
N ARG A 22 -12.67 -0.31 14.27
CA ARG A 22 -13.32 0.31 13.10
C ARG A 22 -12.34 1.17 12.30
N GLN A 23 -11.49 1.95 12.98
CA GLN A 23 -10.48 2.76 12.32
C GLN A 23 -9.48 1.89 11.55
N LEU A 24 -8.97 0.84 12.16
CA LEU A 24 -8.07 -0.13 11.53
C LEU A 24 -8.73 -0.88 10.37
N ALA A 25 -10.00 -1.28 10.51
CA ALA A 25 -10.77 -1.87 9.42
C ALA A 25 -11.04 -0.86 8.28
N SER A 26 -11.18 0.43 8.61
CA SER A 26 -11.44 1.50 7.63
C SER A 26 -10.19 2.02 6.91
N SER A 27 -9.00 1.92 7.53
CA SER A 27 -7.75 2.39 6.92
C SER A 27 -7.17 1.40 5.91
N SER A 28 -7.73 0.18 5.82
CA SER A 28 -7.17 -0.90 5.01
C SER A 28 -7.52 -0.84 3.51
N GLY A 29 -8.33 0.12 3.03
CA GLY A 29 -8.95 -0.02 1.70
C GLY A 29 -9.06 1.21 0.80
N ARG A 30 -8.70 2.43 1.23
CA ARG A 30 -9.08 3.64 0.47
C ARG A 30 -7.96 4.42 -0.20
N ASN A 31 -6.70 4.13 0.08
CA ASN A 31 -5.58 4.69 -0.68
C ASN A 31 -4.84 3.56 -1.41
N LEU A 32 -5.53 2.87 -2.31
CA LEU A 32 -4.85 2.06 -3.32
C LEU A 32 -4.08 3.05 -4.20
N LEU A 33 -2.78 3.18 -3.93
CA LEU A 33 -1.87 3.97 -4.76
C LEU A 33 -1.66 3.19 -6.05
N GLN A 34 -2.54 3.40 -7.02
CA GLN A 34 -2.50 2.70 -8.29
C GLN A 34 -2.81 3.66 -9.45
N GLY A 35 -2.22 3.38 -10.60
CA GLY A 35 -2.42 4.20 -11.77
C GLY A 35 -1.50 3.83 -12.92
N PRO A 36 -1.71 4.46 -14.10
CA PRO A 36 -0.82 4.28 -15.23
C PRO A 36 0.51 4.97 -14.96
N LEU A 37 1.62 4.26 -15.17
CA LEU A 37 2.97 4.83 -15.19
C LEU A 37 3.74 4.32 -16.41
N LEU A 38 4.63 5.15 -16.93
CA LEU A 38 5.59 4.71 -17.93
C LEU A 38 6.71 3.93 -17.23
N LYS A 39 6.88 2.67 -17.62
CA LYS A 39 8.00 1.81 -17.20
C LYS A 39 8.88 1.51 -18.40
N ARG A 40 10.20 1.73 -18.25
CA ARG A 40 11.16 1.27 -19.25
C ARG A 40 11.32 -0.25 -19.17
N SER A 41 11.20 -0.92 -20.30
CA SER A 41 11.58 -2.33 -20.40
C SER A 41 13.09 -2.47 -20.29
N GLU A 42 13.53 -3.50 -19.58
CA GLU A 42 14.95 -3.78 -19.42
C GLU A 42 15.56 -4.24 -20.75
N THR A 43 14.92 -5.21 -21.42
CA THR A 43 15.40 -5.81 -22.67
C THR A 43 15.30 -4.87 -23.86
N LEU A 44 14.10 -4.33 -24.11
CA LEU A 44 13.86 -3.49 -25.30
C LEU A 44 14.23 -2.03 -25.11
N ARG A 45 14.56 -1.61 -23.87
CA ARG A 45 14.90 -0.23 -23.50
C ARG A 45 13.85 0.81 -23.89
N LYS A 46 12.58 0.40 -24.07
CA LYS A 46 11.44 1.22 -24.48
C LYS A 46 10.53 1.54 -23.29
N TRP A 47 10.06 2.78 -23.21
CA TRP A 47 9.01 3.17 -22.27
C TRP A 47 7.67 2.59 -22.70
N ASN A 48 6.97 1.95 -21.77
CA ASN A 48 5.65 1.39 -21.99
C ASN A 48 4.75 1.77 -20.83
N GLU A 49 3.49 2.07 -21.11
CA GLU A 49 2.50 2.23 -20.06
C GLU A 49 2.26 0.90 -19.34
N ARG A 50 2.22 0.96 -18.02
CA ARG A 50 1.86 -0.15 -17.14
C ARG A 50 0.93 0.36 -16.05
N TRP A 51 -0.04 -0.47 -15.67
CA TRP A 51 -0.84 -0.20 -14.49
C TRP A 51 -0.05 -0.63 -13.27
N VAL A 52 0.41 0.34 -12.49
CA VAL A 52 1.21 0.11 -11.29
C VAL A 52 0.29 0.12 -10.07
N ILE A 53 0.59 -0.74 -9.11
CA ILE A 53 -0.08 -0.85 -7.82
C ILE A 53 1.00 -0.78 -6.76
N LEU A 54 0.89 0.17 -5.84
CA LEU A 54 1.73 0.32 -4.66
C LEU A 54 0.88 -0.01 -3.44
N ASP A 55 1.34 -1.02 -2.69
CA ASP A 55 0.84 -1.30 -1.35
C ASP A 55 1.51 -0.33 -0.38
N PRO A 56 0.77 0.64 0.21
CA PRO A 56 1.35 1.63 1.11
C PRO A 56 1.78 1.04 2.46
N THR A 57 1.32 -0.17 2.81
CA THR A 57 1.67 -0.83 4.07
C THR A 57 2.99 -1.59 3.97
N THR A 58 3.23 -2.24 2.84
CA THR A 58 4.45 -3.04 2.62
C THR A 58 5.50 -2.32 1.78
N GLY A 59 5.14 -1.25 1.08
CA GLY A 59 5.97 -0.61 0.07
C GLY A 59 6.12 -1.45 -1.20
N ARG A 60 5.42 -2.59 -1.30
CA ARG A 60 5.50 -3.48 -2.46
C ARG A 60 4.86 -2.80 -3.66
N MET A 61 5.64 -2.70 -4.73
CA MET A 61 5.19 -2.09 -5.97
C MET A 61 5.11 -3.17 -7.06
N GLU A 62 3.94 -3.35 -7.65
CA GLU A 62 3.63 -4.35 -8.66
C GLU A 62 3.13 -3.68 -9.93
N TYR A 63 3.25 -4.35 -11.08
CA TYR A 63 2.73 -3.81 -12.32
C TYR A 63 2.04 -4.85 -13.18
N LYS A 64 1.02 -4.39 -13.91
CA LYS A 64 0.20 -5.15 -14.87
C LYS A 64 0.28 -4.48 -16.23
N LEU A 65 -0.18 -5.20 -17.26
CA LEU A 65 -0.31 -4.62 -18.60
C LEU A 65 -1.42 -3.55 -18.62
N ARG A 66 -2.57 -3.82 -17.98
CA ARG A 66 -3.73 -2.91 -17.88
C ARG A 66 -4.39 -2.99 -16.50
N ARG A 67 -5.27 -2.04 -16.17
CA ARG A 67 -6.01 -1.98 -14.89
C ARG A 67 -6.76 -3.26 -14.55
N ASN A 68 -7.50 -3.80 -15.53
CA ASN A 68 -8.40 -4.94 -15.33
C ASN A 68 -7.72 -6.30 -15.55
N GLU A 69 -6.40 -6.32 -15.75
CA GLU A 69 -5.67 -7.57 -15.91
C GLU A 69 -5.68 -8.34 -14.57
N ALA A 70 -6.01 -9.63 -14.61
CA ALA A 70 -5.91 -10.47 -13.41
C ALA A 70 -4.45 -10.74 -13.05
N VAL A 71 -3.58 -10.89 -14.06
CA VAL A 71 -2.19 -11.35 -13.89
C VAL A 71 -1.26 -10.19 -13.59
N ILE A 72 -0.50 -10.31 -12.49
CA ILE A 72 0.64 -9.43 -12.18
C ILE A 72 1.79 -9.77 -13.14
N LYS A 73 2.30 -8.77 -13.85
CA LYS A 73 3.38 -8.97 -14.82
C LYS A 73 4.76 -8.98 -14.16
N GLY A 74 4.90 -8.30 -13.02
CA GLY A 74 6.12 -8.30 -12.22
C GLY A 74 6.05 -7.31 -11.06
N THR A 75 7.13 -7.28 -10.28
CA THR A 75 7.35 -6.41 -9.13
C THR A 75 8.44 -5.38 -9.45
N ILE A 76 8.37 -4.22 -8.79
CA ILE A 76 9.43 -3.22 -8.71
C ILE A 76 9.96 -3.30 -7.28
N THR A 77 11.21 -3.71 -7.14
CA THR A 77 11.89 -3.87 -5.86
C THR A 77 12.82 -2.69 -5.62
N PHE A 78 12.71 -2.07 -4.46
CA PHE A 78 13.68 -1.09 -3.98
C PHE A 78 14.57 -1.75 -2.95
N ASP A 79 15.87 -1.58 -3.10
CA ASP A 79 16.90 -1.97 -2.13
C ASP A 79 17.58 -0.74 -1.53
N ALA A 80 18.57 -0.96 -0.66
CA ALA A 80 19.30 0.13 -0.01
C ALA A 80 20.07 1.05 -0.99
N ASN A 81 20.27 0.64 -2.24
CA ASN A 81 20.98 1.39 -3.27
C ASN A 81 20.03 2.08 -4.26
N SER A 82 18.73 1.94 -4.07
CA SER A 82 17.72 2.48 -4.97
C SER A 82 17.50 3.97 -4.74
N THR A 83 17.58 4.77 -5.80
CA THR A 83 17.36 6.22 -5.74
C THR A 83 16.04 6.58 -6.41
N ILE A 84 15.18 7.32 -5.70
CA ILE A 84 13.96 7.92 -6.23
C ILE A 84 14.21 9.42 -6.37
N THR A 85 14.13 9.93 -7.59
CA THR A 85 14.36 11.35 -7.88
C THR A 85 13.16 11.95 -8.59
N ILE A 86 12.87 13.21 -8.28
CA ILE A 86 12.00 14.03 -9.10
C ILE A 86 12.71 14.32 -10.42
N SER A 87 12.02 14.09 -11.54
CA SER A 87 12.56 14.43 -12.86
C SER A 87 12.75 15.94 -12.98
N PRO A 88 13.95 16.43 -13.35
CA PRO A 88 14.21 17.87 -13.48
C PRO A 88 13.44 18.53 -14.63
N VAL A 89 12.79 17.74 -15.50
CA VAL A 89 12.10 18.22 -16.70
C VAL A 89 10.56 18.21 -16.59
N ASN A 90 9.98 17.80 -15.47
CA ASN A 90 8.52 17.56 -15.35
C ASN A 90 7.69 18.72 -14.73
N PHE A 91 8.27 19.90 -14.48
CA PHE A 91 7.57 21.05 -13.87
C PHE A 91 7.78 22.37 -14.63
N GLN A 92 7.51 22.39 -15.95
CA GLN A 92 7.29 23.63 -16.69
C GLN A 92 5.80 23.94 -16.77
#